data_AF-A0A7D7VP70-F1
#
_entry.id   AF-A0A7D7VP70-F1
#
_cell.length_a   1.000
_cell.length_b   1.000
_cell.length_c   1.000
_cell.angle_alpha   90.00
_cell.angle_beta   90.00
_cell.angle_gamma   90.00
#
_symmetry.space_group_name_H-M   'P 1'
#
loop_
_entity.id
_entity.type
_entity.pdbx_description
1 polymer ?
#
loop_
_entity_poly.entity_id
_entity_poly.type
_entity_poly.pdbx_seq_one_letter_code
_entity_poly.pdbx_strand_id
1 'polypeptide(L)'
;MNSFRLFGFKRKSEVLALLKFFCVTAINYFFTFAEQHLQRLKDRKQINQYKIVQGRLKIWRAFTQQDPLPLTTITVPYLERFEAHLKQQRNASQRTVMNYFILIRTIYNRAINQGYIDRQYYAFGKGKIQIKLPESEKVGLNKAEVKQLERIDNLTPAQDHARRVWLLSFYLAGVRVGTYSRSGGSTSETVVCTTV
;
A
#
# COMPACT_ATOMS: atom_id res chain seq x y z
N MET A 1 19.74 25.62 -49.76
CA MET A 1 20.25 25.11 -48.46
C MET A 1 19.53 25.85 -47.35
N ASN A 2 18.48 25.21 -46.79
CA ASN A 2 17.60 25.79 -45.78
C ASN A 2 18.28 25.76 -44.41
N SER A 3 18.71 26.93 -43.93
CA SER A 3 19.14 27.11 -42.55
C SER A 3 17.92 27.32 -41.66
N PHE A 4 17.47 26.25 -41.02
CA PHE A 4 16.44 26.31 -39.98
C PHE A 4 16.99 27.12 -38.80
N ARG A 5 16.50 28.36 -38.65
CA ARG A 5 16.69 29.14 -37.43
C ARG A 5 16.04 28.39 -36.27
N LEU A 6 16.85 27.93 -35.33
CA LEU A 6 16.43 27.50 -34.01
C LEU A 6 15.66 28.66 -33.37
N PHE A 7 14.34 28.49 -33.20
CA PHE A 7 13.51 29.41 -32.43
C PHE A 7 13.98 29.39 -30.98
N GLY A 8 14.74 30.42 -30.60
CA GLY A 8 15.18 30.66 -29.24
C GLY A 8 13.98 31.05 -28.38
N PHE A 9 13.58 30.17 -27.46
CA PHE A 9 12.54 30.42 -26.45
C PHE A 9 13.05 31.47 -25.45
N LYS A 10 12.81 32.75 -25.73
CA LYS A 10 13.12 33.89 -24.87
C LYS A 10 11.87 34.31 -24.10
N ARG A 11 11.68 33.76 -22.89
CA ARG A 11 11.07 34.42 -21.70
C ARG A 11 10.78 33.39 -20.59
N LYS A 12 11.36 33.56 -19.39
CA LYS A 12 11.05 32.74 -18.19
C LYS A 12 9.54 32.72 -17.88
N SER A 13 8.81 33.80 -18.18
CA SER A 13 7.37 33.91 -17.97
C SER A 13 6.55 33.01 -18.92
N GLU A 14 6.97 32.83 -20.17
CA GLU A 14 6.31 31.94 -21.14
C GLU A 14 6.56 30.48 -20.81
N VAL A 15 7.79 30.13 -20.37
CA VAL A 15 8.11 28.78 -19.88
C VAL A 15 7.32 28.47 -18.60
N LEU A 16 7.16 29.45 -17.69
CA LEU A 16 6.33 29.30 -16.49
C LEU A 16 4.83 29.20 -16.80
N ALA A 17 4.34 29.93 -17.81
CA ALA A 17 2.96 29.82 -18.27
C ALA A 17 2.70 28.48 -18.96
N LEU A 18 3.65 27.99 -19.77
CA LEU A 18 3.59 26.65 -20.38
C LEU A 18 3.73 25.54 -19.34
N LEU A 19 4.60 25.68 -18.33
CA LEU A 19 4.67 24.76 -17.19
C LEU A 19 3.38 24.78 -16.37
N LYS A 20 2.78 25.95 -16.14
CA LYS A 20 1.46 26.05 -15.50
C LYS A 20 0.37 25.45 -16.37
N PHE A 21 0.39 25.63 -17.69
CA PHE A 21 -0.60 25.09 -18.61
C PHE A 21 -0.49 23.55 -18.73
N PHE A 22 0.73 23.02 -18.83
CA PHE A 22 1.01 21.58 -18.81
C PHE A 22 0.71 20.96 -17.44
N CYS A 23 0.87 21.72 -16.36
CA CYS A 23 0.46 21.33 -15.01
C CYS A 23 -1.06 21.33 -14.85
N VAL A 24 -1.77 22.31 -15.42
CA VAL A 24 -3.24 22.45 -15.38
C VAL A 24 -3.96 21.34 -16.15
N THR A 25 -3.40 20.88 -17.27
CA THR A 25 -3.93 19.70 -17.99
C THR A 25 -3.58 18.39 -17.29
N ALA A 26 -2.55 18.35 -16.44
CA ALA A 26 -2.13 17.15 -15.73
C ALA A 26 -2.98 16.79 -14.50
N ILE A 27 -3.95 17.63 -14.12
CA ILE A 27 -4.65 17.50 -12.82
C ILE A 27 -5.84 16.54 -12.87
N ASN A 28 -6.30 16.09 -14.05
CA ASN A 28 -7.39 15.10 -14.14
C ASN A 28 -6.88 13.65 -14.27
N TYR A 29 -5.57 13.45 -14.19
CA TYR A 29 -4.95 12.15 -14.36
C TYR A 29 -4.72 11.45 -13.03
N PHE A 30 -5.02 10.15 -13.01
CA PHE A 30 -4.92 9.32 -11.82
C PHE A 30 -3.51 9.30 -11.23
N PHE A 31 -2.48 9.17 -12.08
CA PHE A 31 -1.10 9.05 -11.63
C PHE A 31 -0.56 10.30 -10.94
N THR A 32 -1.04 11.49 -11.32
CA THR A 32 -0.71 12.75 -10.64
C THR A 32 -1.14 12.70 -9.17
N PHE A 33 -2.37 12.28 -8.89
CA PHE A 33 -2.85 12.13 -7.50
C PHE A 33 -2.18 10.98 -6.75
N ALA A 34 -1.82 9.92 -7.47
CA ALA A 34 -1.10 8.78 -6.90
C ALA A 34 0.29 9.21 -6.40
N GLU A 35 1.03 9.98 -7.20
CA GLU A 35 2.33 10.54 -6.84
C GLU A 35 2.23 11.54 -5.69
N GLN A 36 1.22 12.42 -5.70
CA GLN A 36 0.94 13.28 -4.55
C GLN A 36 0.57 12.48 -3.29
N HIS A 37 -0.02 11.30 -3.42
CA HIS A 37 -0.31 10.44 -2.27
C HIS A 37 0.97 9.78 -1.73
N LEU A 38 1.83 9.29 -2.62
CA LEU A 38 3.15 8.77 -2.28
C LEU A 38 4.03 9.82 -1.58
N GLN A 39 4.04 11.06 -2.07
CA GLN A 39 4.83 12.13 -1.44
C GLN A 39 4.37 12.40 -0.01
N ARG A 40 3.05 12.47 0.24
CA ARG A 40 2.53 12.60 1.61
C ARG A 40 2.96 11.47 2.54
N LEU A 41 3.05 10.24 2.03
CA LEU A 41 3.53 9.10 2.83
C LEU A 41 5.01 9.26 3.20
N LYS A 42 5.82 9.82 2.30
CA LYS A 42 7.23 10.18 2.59
C LYS A 42 7.31 11.30 3.63
N ASP A 43 6.53 12.37 3.45
CA ASP A 43 6.53 13.52 4.36
C ASP A 43 6.13 13.11 5.79
N ARG A 44 5.19 12.17 5.90
CA ARG A 44 4.76 11.56 7.18
C ARG A 44 5.71 10.49 7.72
N LYS A 45 6.85 10.24 7.05
CA LYS A 45 7.84 9.20 7.40
C LYS A 45 7.25 7.78 7.48
N GLN A 46 6.15 7.51 6.77
CA GLN A 46 5.48 6.21 6.74
C GLN A 46 6.12 5.28 5.69
N ILE A 47 7.40 4.95 5.87
CA ILE A 47 8.23 4.27 4.86
C ILE A 47 7.68 2.89 4.45
N ASN A 48 7.17 2.11 5.41
CA ASN A 48 6.61 0.79 5.11
C ASN A 48 5.37 0.88 4.23
N GLN A 49 4.46 1.82 4.54
CA GLN A 49 3.27 2.04 3.74
C GLN A 49 3.63 2.58 2.36
N TYR A 50 4.58 3.51 2.29
CA TYR A 50 5.11 4.03 1.03
C TYR A 50 5.57 2.90 0.09
N LYS A 51 6.43 1.99 0.58
CA LYS A 51 6.94 0.86 -0.22
C LYS A 51 5.80 -0.04 -0.73
N ILE A 52 4.82 -0.35 0.12
CA ILE A 52 3.66 -1.17 -0.24
C ILE A 52 2.83 -0.48 -1.34
N VAL A 53 2.50 0.79 -1.14
CA VAL A 53 1.69 1.56 -2.09
C VAL A 53 2.44 1.73 -3.42
N GLN A 54 3.74 2.01 -3.38
CA GLN A 54 4.58 2.15 -4.58
C GLN A 54 4.60 0.85 -5.40
N GLY A 55 4.77 -0.30 -4.75
CA GLY A 55 4.75 -1.60 -5.43
C GLY A 55 3.40 -1.88 -6.12
N ARG A 56 2.29 -1.55 -5.44
CA ARG A 56 0.94 -1.70 -6.01
C ARG A 56 0.70 -0.76 -7.20
N LEU A 57 1.15 0.48 -7.09
CA LEU A 57 1.04 1.46 -8.18
C LEU A 57 1.82 1.05 -9.42
N LYS A 58 2.98 0.39 -9.25
CA LYS A 58 3.74 -0.16 -10.38
C LYS A 58 2.96 -1.20 -11.15
N ILE A 59 2.29 -2.11 -10.44
CA ILE A 59 1.44 -3.15 -11.06
C ILE A 59 0.22 -2.52 -11.73
N TRP A 60 -0.42 -1.55 -11.07
CA TRP A 60 -1.53 -0.80 -11.66
C TRP A 60 -1.11 -0.08 -12.95
N ARG A 61 0.04 0.61 -12.95
CA ARG A 61 0.60 1.30 -14.12
C ARG A 61 0.93 0.33 -15.26
N ALA A 62 1.44 -0.86 -14.95
CA ALA A 62 1.70 -1.90 -15.94
C ALA A 62 0.42 -2.45 -16.58
N PHE A 63 -0.68 -2.54 -15.82
CA PHE A 63 -1.98 -2.97 -16.34
C PHE A 63 -2.63 -1.91 -17.23
N THR A 64 -2.56 -0.63 -16.84
CA THR A 64 -3.31 0.43 -17.55
C THR A 64 -2.78 0.68 -18.95
N GLN A 65 -1.48 0.46 -19.20
CA GLN A 65 -0.76 0.68 -20.47
C GLN A 65 -0.96 2.07 -21.11
N GLN A 66 -1.61 2.98 -20.40
CA GLN A 66 -1.91 4.35 -20.77
C GLN A 66 -1.30 5.27 -19.72
N ASP A 67 -0.44 6.17 -20.17
CA ASP A 67 0.09 7.27 -19.39
C ASP A 67 0.05 8.53 -20.28
N PRO A 68 -0.81 9.51 -20.00
CA PRO A 68 -1.57 9.70 -18.77
C PRO A 68 -2.94 9.00 -18.75
N LEU A 69 -3.37 8.49 -17.58
CA LEU A 69 -4.67 7.83 -17.37
C LEU A 69 -5.73 8.81 -16.85
N PRO A 70 -6.77 9.17 -17.63
CA PRO A 70 -7.86 10.01 -17.15
C PRO A 70 -8.68 9.30 -16.07
N LEU A 71 -9.09 10.04 -15.03
CA LEU A 71 -9.93 9.49 -13.96
C LEU A 71 -11.32 9.03 -14.44
N THR A 72 -11.84 9.63 -15.51
CA THR A 72 -13.13 9.26 -16.12
C THR A 72 -13.12 7.88 -16.78
N THR A 73 -11.95 7.40 -17.20
CA THR A 73 -11.78 6.07 -17.80
C THR A 73 -11.95 4.94 -16.77
N ILE A 74 -11.72 5.24 -15.48
CA ILE A 74 -11.81 4.26 -14.39
C ILE A 74 -13.28 4.02 -14.05
N THR A 75 -13.92 3.19 -14.87
CA THR A 75 -15.31 2.75 -14.71
C THR A 75 -15.39 1.38 -14.02
N VAL A 76 -16.59 0.97 -13.63
CA VAL A 76 -16.83 -0.38 -13.06
C VAL A 76 -16.27 -1.51 -13.94
N PRO A 77 -16.59 -1.60 -15.24
CA PRO A 77 -16.06 -2.67 -16.09
C PRO A 77 -14.53 -2.62 -16.23
N TYR A 78 -13.93 -1.43 -16.13
CA TYR A 78 -12.47 -1.29 -16.17
C TYR A 78 -11.80 -1.93 -14.93
N LEU A 79 -12.41 -1.74 -13.76
CA LEU A 79 -11.93 -2.32 -12.51
C LEU A 79 -12.18 -3.84 -12.43
N GLU A 80 -13.29 -4.33 -13.00
CA GLU A 80 -13.56 -5.77 -13.10
C GLU A 80 -12.53 -6.48 -13.99
N ARG A 81 -12.14 -5.86 -15.13
CA ARG A 81 -11.04 -6.36 -15.97
C ARG A 81 -9.71 -6.42 -15.21
N PHE A 82 -9.45 -5.42 -14.36
CA PHE A 82 -8.26 -5.43 -13.52
C PHE A 82 -8.29 -6.54 -12.46
N GLU A 83 -9.44 -6.77 -11.83
CA GLU A 83 -9.62 -7.89 -10.91
C GLU A 83 -9.39 -9.23 -11.60
N ALA A 84 -9.94 -9.43 -12.79
CA ALA A 84 -9.71 -10.64 -13.58
C ALA A 84 -8.21 -10.82 -13.89
N HIS A 85 -7.52 -9.76 -14.30
CA HIS A 85 -6.07 -9.77 -14.54
C HIS A 85 -5.28 -10.15 -13.28
N LEU A 86 -5.61 -9.60 -12.11
CA LEU A 86 -4.94 -9.93 -10.85
C LEU A 86 -5.16 -11.39 -10.44
N LYS A 87 -6.36 -11.92 -10.63
CA LYS A 87 -6.66 -13.32 -10.31
C LYS A 87 -5.97 -14.27 -11.28
N GLN A 88 -6.03 -14.01 -12.59
CA GLN A 88 -5.52 -14.92 -13.62
C GLN A 88 -3.99 -14.87 -13.77
N GLN A 89 -3.40 -13.68 -13.81
CA GLN A 89 -1.97 -13.54 -14.11
C GLN A 89 -1.07 -13.52 -12.89
N ARG A 90 -1.62 -13.16 -11.72
CA ARG A 90 -0.84 -13.00 -10.47
C ARG A 90 -1.30 -13.92 -9.35
N ASN A 91 -2.29 -14.78 -9.59
CA ASN A 91 -2.90 -15.65 -8.57
C ASN A 91 -3.20 -14.89 -7.26
N ALA A 92 -3.65 -13.64 -7.38
CA ALA A 92 -3.88 -12.79 -6.23
C ALA A 92 -5.10 -13.26 -5.44
N SER A 93 -4.97 -13.36 -4.12
CA SER A 93 -6.11 -13.63 -3.24
C SER A 93 -7.15 -12.51 -3.31
N GLN A 94 -8.40 -12.82 -2.99
CA GLN A 94 -9.48 -11.83 -2.97
C GLN A 94 -9.13 -10.64 -2.06
N ARG A 95 -8.51 -10.89 -0.90
CA ARG A 95 -8.01 -9.84 0.01
C ARG A 95 -7.00 -8.93 -0.69
N THR A 96 -6.07 -9.50 -1.45
CA THR A 96 -5.10 -8.72 -2.23
C THR A 96 -5.77 -7.85 -3.29
N VAL A 97 -6.73 -8.39 -4.05
CA VAL A 97 -7.53 -7.61 -5.01
C VAL A 97 -8.22 -6.43 -4.33
N MET A 98 -8.91 -6.67 -3.21
CA MET A 98 -9.57 -5.63 -2.44
C MET A 98 -8.59 -4.56 -1.94
N ASN A 99 -7.38 -4.95 -1.55
CA ASN A 99 -6.33 -4.00 -1.15
C ASN A 99 -5.88 -3.08 -2.29
N TYR A 100 -5.91 -3.54 -3.55
CA TYR A 100 -5.71 -2.67 -4.71
C TYR A 100 -6.88 -1.70 -4.87
N PHE A 101 -8.11 -2.19 -4.79
CA PHE A 101 -9.30 -1.35 -4.89
C PHE A 101 -9.37 -0.29 -3.79
N ILE A 102 -8.94 -0.59 -2.56
CA ILE A 102 -8.83 0.40 -1.48
C ILE A 102 -7.86 1.52 -1.85
N LEU A 103 -6.72 1.19 -2.46
CA LEU A 103 -5.75 2.19 -2.91
C LEU A 103 -6.34 3.08 -4.01
N ILE A 104 -6.92 2.48 -5.05
CA ILE A 104 -7.52 3.21 -6.17
C ILE A 104 -8.64 4.12 -5.64
N ARG A 105 -9.51 3.60 -4.78
CA ARG A 105 -10.58 4.37 -4.12
C ARG A 105 -10.03 5.56 -3.32
N THR A 106 -8.93 5.37 -2.59
CA THR A 106 -8.31 6.43 -1.79
C THR A 106 -7.79 7.57 -2.67
N ILE A 107 -7.15 7.23 -3.79
CA ILE A 107 -6.65 8.21 -4.76
C ILE A 107 -7.82 8.93 -5.43
N TYR A 108 -8.85 8.20 -5.85
CA TYR A 108 -10.02 8.75 -6.51
C TYR A 108 -10.80 9.70 -5.59
N ASN A 109 -11.05 9.30 -4.34
CA ASN A 109 -11.70 10.15 -3.35
C ASN A 109 -10.92 11.43 -3.08
N ARG A 110 -9.59 11.39 -3.18
CA ARG A 110 -8.79 12.60 -3.06
C ARG A 110 -9.05 13.56 -4.22
N ALA A 111 -9.12 13.05 -5.44
CA ALA A 111 -9.42 13.86 -6.61
C ALA A 111 -10.82 14.50 -6.52
N ILE A 112 -11.82 13.74 -6.05
CA ILE A 112 -13.17 14.26 -5.77
C ILE A 112 -13.13 15.37 -4.71
N ASN A 113 -12.45 15.13 -3.58
CA ASN A 113 -12.38 16.11 -2.48
C ASN A 113 -11.68 17.41 -2.87
N GLN A 114 -10.85 17.38 -3.91
CA GLN A 114 -10.16 18.56 -4.43
C GLN A 114 -10.91 19.21 -5.62
N GLY A 115 -12.08 18.68 -6.00
CA GLY A 115 -12.95 19.25 -7.03
C GLY A 115 -12.55 18.94 -8.48
N TYR A 116 -11.63 18.00 -8.71
CA TYR A 116 -11.13 17.69 -10.06
C TYR A 116 -12.01 16.70 -10.84
N ILE A 117 -12.86 15.96 -10.14
CA ILE A 117 -13.81 15.05 -10.78
C ILE A 117 -15.14 15.04 -10.03
N ASP A 118 -16.22 15.04 -10.80
CA ASP A 118 -17.56 14.93 -10.27
C ASP A 118 -17.83 13.49 -9.77
N ARG A 119 -18.58 13.39 -8.68
CA ARG A 119 -18.97 12.16 -8.02
C ARG A 119 -19.77 11.22 -8.94
N GLN A 120 -20.40 11.73 -10.00
CA GLN A 120 -21.11 10.89 -10.98
C GLN A 120 -20.21 9.82 -11.63
N TYR A 121 -18.93 10.14 -11.87
CA TYR A 121 -17.96 9.23 -12.49
C TYR A 121 -17.35 8.22 -11.50
N TYR A 122 -17.64 8.35 -10.20
CA TYR A 122 -17.04 7.53 -9.15
C TYR A 122 -17.45 6.05 -9.23
N ALA A 123 -16.50 5.14 -9.41
CA ALA A 123 -16.76 3.71 -9.66
C ALA A 123 -16.98 2.83 -8.41
N PHE A 124 -17.00 3.40 -7.20
CA PHE A 124 -17.17 2.65 -5.95
C PHE A 124 -18.46 3.06 -5.21
N GLY A 125 -19.12 2.13 -4.51
CA GLY A 125 -20.29 2.43 -3.68
C GLY A 125 -21.49 1.50 -3.89
N LYS A 126 -22.67 1.93 -3.40
CA LYS A 126 -23.92 1.16 -3.51
C LYS A 126 -24.34 1.09 -4.99
N GLY A 127 -24.51 -0.12 -5.52
CA GLY A 127 -24.80 -0.38 -6.94
C GLY A 127 -23.57 -0.35 -7.87
N LYS A 128 -22.36 -0.17 -7.32
CA LYS A 128 -21.09 -0.25 -8.06
C LYS A 128 -20.17 -1.25 -7.35
N ILE A 129 -18.85 -1.10 -7.44
CA ILE A 129 -17.90 -1.98 -6.75
C ILE A 129 -17.98 -1.76 -5.24
N GLN A 130 -18.36 -2.82 -4.52
CA GLN A 130 -18.33 -2.87 -3.07
C GLN A 130 -17.09 -3.60 -2.60
N ILE A 131 -16.26 -2.90 -1.84
CA ILE A 131 -15.05 -3.48 -1.26
C ILE A 131 -15.45 -4.22 0.02
N LYS A 132 -15.52 -5.55 -0.05
CA LYS A 132 -15.72 -6.43 1.12
C LYS A 132 -14.45 -7.23 1.33
N LEU A 133 -13.82 -7.05 2.48
CA LEU A 133 -12.64 -7.83 2.84
C LEU A 133 -13.11 -9.21 3.33
N PRO A 134 -12.58 -10.31 2.79
CA PRO A 134 -12.90 -11.64 3.32
C PRO A 134 -12.39 -11.73 4.75
N GLU A 135 -13.15 -12.39 5.63
CA GLU A 135 -12.72 -12.65 6.99
C GLU A 135 -11.47 -13.53 6.98
N SER A 136 -10.55 -13.25 7.89
CA SER A 136 -9.39 -14.12 8.08
C SER A 136 -9.77 -15.09 9.17
N GLU A 137 -9.69 -16.38 8.89
CA GLU A 137 -9.66 -17.38 9.95
C GLU A 137 -8.39 -17.13 10.77
N LYS A 138 -8.59 -16.85 12.05
CA LYS A 138 -7.50 -16.72 13.02
C LYS A 138 -7.68 -17.82 14.03
N VAL A 139 -7.03 -18.95 13.80
CA VAL A 139 -7.00 -20.04 14.76
C VAL A 139 -6.02 -19.66 15.86
N GLY A 140 -6.54 -19.44 17.07
CA GLY A 140 -5.73 -19.24 18.27
C GLY A 140 -5.35 -20.58 18.89
N LEU A 141 -4.25 -20.60 19.63
CA LEU A 141 -3.87 -21.78 20.43
C LEU A 141 -4.77 -21.90 21.66
N ASN A 142 -5.13 -23.13 22.01
CA ASN A 142 -5.87 -23.45 23.22
C ASN A 142 -4.92 -23.54 24.45
N LYS A 143 -5.48 -23.55 25.67
CA LYS A 143 -4.66 -23.58 26.91
C LYS A 143 -3.78 -24.83 27.01
N ALA A 144 -4.20 -25.97 26.48
CA ALA A 144 -3.43 -27.20 26.52
C ALA A 144 -2.23 -27.14 25.55
N GLU A 145 -2.45 -26.61 24.35
CA GLU A 145 -1.42 -26.36 23.32
C GLU A 145 -0.37 -25.37 23.82
N VAL A 146 -0.77 -24.31 24.53
CA VAL A 146 0.19 -23.37 25.14
C VAL A 146 1.07 -24.06 26.18
N LYS A 147 0.48 -24.87 27.08
CA LYS A 147 1.24 -25.66 28.05
C LYS A 147 2.16 -26.69 27.40
N GLN A 148 1.72 -27.26 26.27
CA GLN A 148 2.55 -28.16 25.49
C GLN A 148 3.75 -27.40 24.90
N LEU A 149 3.52 -26.21 24.34
CA LEU A 149 4.57 -25.36 23.77
C LEU A 149 5.66 -25.00 24.78
N GLU A 150 5.28 -24.73 26.04
CA GLU A 150 6.21 -24.44 27.15
C GLU A 150 7.14 -25.61 27.46
N ARG A 151 6.66 -26.84 27.34
CA ARG A 151 7.34 -28.06 27.76
C ARG A 151 8.05 -28.80 26.64
N ILE A 152 8.09 -28.24 25.42
CA ILE A 152 8.79 -28.87 24.30
C ILE A 152 10.30 -28.85 24.57
N ASP A 153 10.88 -30.04 24.63
CA ASP A 153 12.32 -30.25 24.67
C ASP A 153 12.85 -30.65 23.27
N ASN A 154 14.17 -30.60 23.06
CA ASN A 154 14.84 -30.89 21.78
C ASN A 154 14.54 -29.89 20.64
N LEU A 155 14.54 -28.59 20.95
CA LEU A 155 14.43 -27.53 19.94
C LEU A 155 15.81 -27.05 19.47
N THR A 156 15.91 -26.66 18.20
CA THR A 156 17.09 -25.91 17.72
C THR A 156 17.18 -24.55 18.42
N PRO A 157 18.36 -23.92 18.51
CA PRO A 157 18.52 -22.60 19.14
C PRO A 157 17.57 -21.54 18.56
N ALA A 158 17.32 -21.57 17.25
CA ALA A 158 16.40 -20.64 16.59
C ALA A 158 14.93 -20.88 16.98
N GLN A 159 14.52 -22.15 17.10
CA GLN A 159 13.16 -22.51 17.53
C GLN A 159 12.94 -22.18 19.00
N ASP A 160 13.93 -22.42 19.87
CA ASP A 160 13.85 -22.05 21.28
C ASP A 160 13.73 -20.53 21.45
N HIS A 161 14.51 -19.75 20.70
CA HIS A 161 14.38 -18.30 20.70
C HIS A 161 13.00 -17.85 20.22
N ALA A 162 12.48 -18.41 19.12
CA ALA A 162 11.14 -18.11 18.63
C ALA A 162 10.05 -18.44 19.65
N ARG A 163 10.17 -19.59 20.34
CA ARG A 163 9.28 -19.99 21.43
C ARG A 163 9.29 -18.97 22.56
N ARG A 164 10.48 -18.60 23.06
CA ARG A 164 10.62 -17.63 24.16
C ARG A 164 10.02 -16.27 23.81
N VAL A 165 10.30 -15.77 22.61
CA VAL A 165 9.75 -14.49 22.12
C VAL A 165 8.23 -14.55 21.97
N TRP A 166 7.70 -15.68 21.49
CA TRP A 166 6.26 -15.88 21.37
C TRP A 166 5.58 -15.94 22.75
N LEU A 167 6.13 -16.71 23.70
CA LEU A 167 5.61 -16.81 25.07
C LEU A 167 5.67 -15.45 25.78
N LEU A 168 6.78 -14.72 25.65
CA LEU A 168 6.91 -13.36 26.18
C LEU A 168 5.81 -12.43 25.66
N SER A 169 5.57 -12.45 24.35
CA SER A 169 4.47 -11.71 23.72
C SER A 169 3.11 -12.13 24.29
N PHE A 170 2.86 -13.43 24.44
CA PHE A 170 1.61 -13.97 25.00
C PHE A 170 1.38 -13.50 26.44
N TYR A 171 2.40 -13.60 27.31
CA TYR A 171 2.32 -13.20 28.71
C TYR A 171 2.18 -11.70 28.93
N LEU A 172 2.74 -10.88 28.03
CA LEU A 172 2.61 -9.42 28.06
C LEU A 172 1.32 -8.92 27.40
N ALA A 173 0.24 -9.73 27.42
CA ALA A 173 -1.05 -9.40 26.82
C ALA A 173 -1.01 -9.14 25.30
N GLY A 174 -0.12 -9.83 24.58
CA GLY A 174 -0.05 -9.82 23.13
C GLY A 174 0.73 -8.64 22.52
N VAL A 175 1.77 -8.16 23.19
CA VAL A 175 2.66 -7.14 22.62
C VAL A 175 3.28 -7.66 21.32
N ARG A 176 3.24 -6.84 20.27
CA ARG A 176 3.77 -7.22 18.95
C ARG A 176 5.26 -7.51 19.05
N VAL A 177 5.67 -8.70 18.60
CA VAL A 177 7.09 -9.15 18.55
C VAL A 177 8.07 -8.10 17.97
N GLY A 178 7.63 -7.32 16.97
CA GLY A 178 8.45 -6.28 16.35
C GLY A 178 8.85 -5.12 17.28
N THR A 179 8.24 -4.97 18.47
CA THR A 179 8.66 -3.95 19.46
C THR A 179 9.98 -4.33 20.12
N TYR A 180 10.20 -5.61 20.41
CA TYR A 180 11.39 -6.11 21.12
C TYR A 180 12.61 -6.26 20.20
N SER A 181 12.38 -6.45 18.90
CA SER A 181 13.47 -6.63 17.93
C SER A 181 14.37 -5.40 17.76
N ARG A 182 13.99 -4.24 18.33
CA ARG A 182 14.74 -2.97 18.19
C ARG A 182 15.66 -2.67 19.37
N SER A 183 15.55 -3.41 20.48
CA SER A 183 16.37 -3.21 21.69
C SER A 183 17.54 -4.20 21.80
N GLY A 184 17.61 -5.25 20.99
CA GLY A 184 18.65 -6.29 21.06
C GLY A 184 19.95 -5.96 20.33
N GLY A 185 20.33 -4.67 20.29
CA GLY A 185 21.54 -4.17 19.64
C GLY A 185 22.74 -4.03 20.56
N SER A 186 22.78 -4.72 21.70
CA SER A 186 23.98 -4.97 22.50
C SER A 186 23.58 -5.82 23.70
N THR A 187 24.53 -6.60 24.20
CA THR A 187 24.55 -7.32 25.49
C THR A 187 23.57 -8.49 25.65
N SER A 188 24.18 -9.67 25.66
CA SER A 188 23.78 -10.84 26.43
C SER A 188 23.46 -10.46 27.88
N GLU A 189 22.20 -10.17 28.18
CA GLU A 189 21.68 -10.27 29.54
C GLU A 189 20.42 -11.13 29.51
N THR A 190 20.56 -12.27 30.16
CA THR A 190 19.48 -13.15 30.59
C THR A 190 18.45 -12.30 31.33
N VAL A 191 17.29 -12.07 30.72
CA VAL A 191 16.12 -11.58 31.47
C VAL A 191 15.69 -12.73 32.37
N VAL A 192 16.23 -12.75 33.58
CA VAL A 192 15.70 -13.54 34.69
C VAL A 192 14.37 -12.89 35.05
N CYS A 193 13.29 -13.41 34.47
CA CYS A 193 11.95 -13.11 34.96
C CYS A 193 11.78 -13.92 36.25
N THR A 194 12.14 -13.32 37.38
CA THR A 194 11.82 -13.85 38.69
C THR A 194 10.30 -13.99 38.79
N THR A 195 9.86 -15.22 39.00
CA THR A 195 8.51 -15.60 39.39
C THR A 195 8.03 -14.80 40.61
N VAL A 196 6.80 -14.29 40.54
CA VAL A 196 5.94 -14.12 41.72
C VAL A 196 4.73 -15.00 41.52
#